data_AF-A0A643G2A6-F1
#
_entry.id   AF-A0A643G2A6-F1
#
_cell.length_a   1.000
_cell.length_b   1.000
_cell.length_c   1.000
_cell.angle_alpha   90.00
_cell.angle_beta   90.00
_cell.angle_gamma   90.00
#
_symmetry.space_group_name_H-M   'P 1'
#
loop_
_entity.id
_entity.type
_entity.pdbx_description
1 polymer ?
#
loop_
_entity_poly.entity_id
_entity_poly.type
_entity_poly.pdbx_seq_one_letter_code
_entity_poly.pdbx_strand_id
1 'polypeptide(L)'
;MPTSTRFAVAIHALAAIAVSDGKPLRSEDLAHSVNTSAVVIRGLLSRLNDAGLTRSMLGAGGGALLAKPANKIRLLDVYEAVEDTELFTLHRTPPSETCPVGGNIVAAMQPALALARKALEEELAKVTIADIAEEVARLGKFSLPSAW
;
A
#
# COMPACT_ATOMS: atom_id res chain seq x y z
N MET A 1 10.50 1.59 -14.03
CA MET A 1 10.04 1.11 -12.72
C MET A 1 9.20 2.20 -12.08
N PRO A 2 8.07 1.87 -11.46
CA PRO A 2 7.40 2.83 -10.59
C PRO A 2 8.42 3.33 -9.57
N THR A 3 8.67 4.63 -9.53
CA THR A 3 9.56 5.28 -8.54
C THR A 3 8.82 5.63 -7.25
N SER A 4 7.54 5.26 -7.19
CA SER A 4 6.66 5.46 -6.04
C SER A 4 7.06 4.54 -4.89
N THR A 5 7.13 5.10 -3.68
CA THR A 5 7.21 4.36 -2.41
C THR A 5 5.85 4.25 -1.72
N ARG A 6 4.76 4.66 -2.38
CA ARG A 6 3.42 4.79 -1.79
C ARG A 6 2.94 3.49 -1.16
N PHE A 7 3.11 2.35 -1.84
CA PHE A 7 2.74 1.05 -1.30
C PHE A 7 3.44 0.72 0.02
N ALA A 8 4.76 0.86 0.08
CA ALA A 8 5.53 0.60 1.29
C ALA A 8 5.16 1.56 2.43
N VAL A 9 5.00 2.86 2.14
CA VAL A 9 4.60 3.88 3.11
C VAL A 9 3.18 3.63 3.63
N ALA A 10 2.26 3.18 2.79
CA ALA A 10 0.89 2.84 3.17
C ALA A 10 0.84 1.62 4.10
N ILE A 11 1.60 0.56 3.78
CA ILE A 11 1.74 -0.61 4.65
C ILE A 11 2.31 -0.20 6.01
N HIS A 12 3.38 0.61 6.02
CA HIS A 12 3.97 1.11 7.27
C HIS A 12 2.94 1.86 8.10
N ALA A 13 2.22 2.82 7.49
CA ALA A 13 1.22 3.61 8.21
C ALA A 13 0.09 2.73 8.77
N LEU A 14 -0.42 1.77 8.01
CA LEU A 14 -1.46 0.84 8.46
C LEU A 14 -0.96 -0.07 9.58
N ALA A 15 0.26 -0.59 9.50
CA ALA A 15 0.87 -1.38 10.55
C ALA A 15 1.06 -0.56 11.84
N ALA A 16 1.50 0.70 11.72
CA ALA A 16 1.62 1.60 12.86
C ALA A 16 0.27 1.81 13.58
N ILE A 17 -0.81 2.04 12.81
CA ILE A 17 -2.17 2.17 13.36
C ILE A 17 -2.67 0.84 13.95
N ALA A 18 -2.31 -0.30 13.35
CA ALA A 18 -2.65 -1.61 13.92
C ALA A 18 -1.99 -1.83 15.28
N VAL A 19 -0.72 -1.41 15.41
CA VAL A 19 0.05 -1.54 16.64
C VAL A 19 -0.46 -0.60 17.75
N SER A 20 -1.04 0.54 17.39
CA SER A 20 -1.60 1.51 18.35
C SER A 20 -2.92 1.08 19.00
N ASP A 21 -3.49 -0.06 18.59
CA ASP A 21 -4.61 -0.74 19.24
C ASP A 21 -5.83 0.15 19.51
N GLY A 22 -6.29 0.78 18.43
CA GLY A 22 -7.47 1.65 18.50
C GLY A 22 -7.19 3.05 19.07
N LYS A 23 -5.96 3.35 19.50
CA LYS A 23 -5.51 4.75 19.70
C LYS A 23 -5.34 5.41 18.33
N PRO A 24 -6.07 6.50 18.03
CA PRO A 24 -5.88 7.23 16.78
C PRO A 24 -4.47 7.81 16.68
N LEU A 25 -3.86 7.70 15.50
CA LEU A 25 -2.54 8.29 15.23
C LEU A 25 -2.68 9.53 14.37
N ARG A 26 -2.04 10.63 14.76
CA ARG A 26 -2.03 11.85 13.95
C ARG A 26 -1.15 11.66 12.72
N SER A 27 -1.39 12.47 11.70
CA SER A 27 -0.51 12.49 10.52
C SER A 27 0.94 12.83 10.87
N GLU A 28 1.17 13.59 11.94
CA GLU A 28 2.51 13.91 12.42
C GLU A 28 3.22 12.71 13.06
N ASP A 29 2.49 11.90 13.83
CA ASP A 29 3.03 10.69 14.48
C ASP A 29 3.44 9.65 13.43
N LEU A 30 2.57 9.45 12.44
CA LEU A 30 2.84 8.58 11.29
C LEU A 30 3.98 9.12 10.43
N ALA A 31 4.03 10.42 10.19
CA ALA A 31 5.11 11.04 9.41
C ALA A 31 6.47 10.89 10.10
N HIS A 32 6.51 11.01 11.43
CA HIS A 32 7.69 10.73 12.22
C HIS A 32 8.12 9.26 12.09
N SER A 33 7.18 8.32 12.25
CA SER A 33 7.46 6.87 12.14
C SER A 33 7.97 6.48 10.76
N VAL A 34 7.37 7.01 9.68
CA VAL A 34 7.76 6.70 8.29
C VAL A 34 8.95 7.54 7.81
N ASN A 35 9.38 8.54 8.59
CA ASN A 35 10.41 9.50 8.20
C ASN A 35 10.07 10.24 6.87
N THR A 36 8.88 10.84 6.83
CA THR A 36 8.39 11.64 5.70
C THR A 36 7.63 12.88 6.18
N SER A 37 7.00 13.64 5.28
CA SER A 37 6.18 14.79 5.68
C SER A 37 4.74 14.38 6.01
N ALA A 38 4.12 15.08 6.95
CA ALA A 38 2.70 14.90 7.26
C ALA A 38 1.79 15.16 6.04
N VAL A 39 2.23 15.96 5.07
CA VAL A 39 1.51 16.18 3.81
C VAL A 39 1.41 14.91 2.99
N VAL A 40 2.52 14.17 2.85
CA VAL A 40 2.54 12.87 2.14
C VAL A 40 1.63 11.86 2.82
N ILE A 41 1.71 11.77 4.16
CA ILE A 41 0.86 10.88 4.95
C ILE A 41 -0.61 11.21 4.77
N ARG A 42 -1.02 12.48 4.83
CA ARG A 42 -2.43 12.87 4.64
C ARG A 42 -2.95 12.49 3.24
N GLY A 43 -2.14 12.66 2.20
CA GLY A 43 -2.50 12.23 0.85
C GLY A 43 -2.74 10.71 0.77
N LEU A 44 -1.87 9.91 1.41
CA LEU A 44 -2.05 8.46 1.49
C LEU A 44 -3.27 8.06 2.33
N LEU A 45 -3.45 8.66 3.50
CA LEU A 45 -4.62 8.41 4.34
C LEU A 45 -5.93 8.76 3.65
N SER A 46 -5.95 9.78 2.79
CA SER A 46 -7.13 10.09 1.97
C SER A 46 -7.48 8.91 1.05
N ARG A 47 -6.49 8.39 0.29
CA ARG A 47 -6.71 7.25 -0.62
C ARG A 47 -7.12 5.98 0.13
N LEU A 48 -6.49 5.72 1.28
CA LEU A 48 -6.83 4.59 2.14
C LEU A 48 -8.23 4.73 2.75
N ASN A 49 -8.67 5.95 3.06
CA ASN A 49 -10.02 6.24 3.53
C ASN A 49 -11.05 6.03 2.42
N ASP A 50 -10.77 6.49 1.20
CA ASP A 50 -11.64 6.30 0.02
C ASP A 50 -11.80 4.80 -0.31
N ALA A 51 -10.76 4.00 -0.08
CA ALA A 51 -10.78 2.54 -0.18
C ALA A 51 -11.40 1.82 1.04
N GLY A 52 -11.86 2.56 2.06
CA GLY A 52 -12.45 1.98 3.27
C GLY A 52 -11.48 1.18 4.14
N LEU A 53 -10.17 1.48 4.07
CA LEU A 53 -9.12 0.83 4.86
C LEU A 53 -8.81 1.61 6.14
N THR A 54 -8.93 2.94 6.09
CA THR A 54 -8.79 3.83 7.24
C THR A 54 -10.04 4.69 7.44
N ARG A 55 -10.19 5.26 8.63
CA ARG A 55 -11.16 6.31 8.94
C ARG A 55 -10.52 7.39 9.79
N SER A 56 -11.03 8.61 9.72
CA SER A 56 -10.56 9.74 10.51
C SER A 56 -11.44 9.97 11.74
N MET A 57 -10.82 10.23 12.90
CA MET A 57 -11.48 10.72 14.10
C MET A 57 -11.20 12.22 14.26
N LEU A 58 -12.26 13.03 14.42
CA LEU A 58 -12.16 14.48 14.58
C LEU A 58 -12.00 14.88 16.06
N GLY A 59 -11.51 16.09 16.30
CA GLY A 59 -11.39 16.69 17.63
C GLY A 59 -10.00 16.57 18.27
N ALA A 60 -9.88 17.04 19.52
CA ALA A 60 -8.65 16.92 20.29
C ALA A 60 -8.35 15.44 20.59
N GLY A 61 -7.15 14.97 20.21
CA GLY A 61 -6.82 13.54 20.24
C GLY A 61 -7.32 12.73 19.04
N GLY A 62 -7.83 13.41 18.01
CA GLY A 62 -8.20 12.84 16.71
C GLY A 62 -7.00 12.31 15.92
N GLY A 63 -7.27 11.50 14.91
CA GLY A 63 -6.26 10.85 14.09
C GLY A 63 -6.84 9.78 13.17
N ALA A 64 -5.97 9.05 12.48
CA ALA A 64 -6.32 7.91 11.66
C ALA A 64 -6.52 6.65 12.52
N LEU A 65 -7.54 5.88 12.16
CA LEU A 65 -7.84 4.55 12.68
C LEU A 65 -8.02 3.59 11.50
N LEU A 66 -7.84 2.29 11.73
CA LEU A 66 -8.28 1.29 10.77
C LEU A 66 -9.82 1.31 10.68
N ALA A 67 -10.36 1.20 9.46
CA ALA A 67 -11.80 1.12 9.23
C ALA A 67 -12.35 -0.30 9.42
N LYS A 68 -11.48 -1.32 9.35
CA LYS A 68 -11.78 -2.73 9.57
C LYS A 68 -10.62 -3.41 10.32
N PRO A 69 -10.81 -4.59 10.95
CA PRO A 69 -9.73 -5.29 11.65
C PRO A 69 -8.51 -5.53 10.76
N ALA A 70 -7.30 -5.44 11.31
CA ALA A 70 -6.05 -5.58 10.56
C ALA A 70 -5.93 -6.92 9.82
N ASN A 71 -6.48 -8.00 10.39
CA ASN A 71 -6.54 -9.34 9.75
C ASN A 71 -7.56 -9.44 8.61
N LYS A 72 -8.31 -8.37 8.32
CA LYS A 72 -9.22 -8.23 7.17
C LYS A 72 -8.72 -7.21 6.15
N ILE A 73 -7.53 -6.65 6.33
CA ILE A 73 -6.87 -5.77 5.36
C ILE A 73 -5.74 -6.56 4.72
N ARG A 74 -5.91 -6.95 3.46
CA ARG A 74 -4.86 -7.67 2.70
C ARG A 74 -3.87 -6.68 2.10
N LEU A 75 -2.64 -7.12 1.83
CA LEU A 75 -1.69 -6.28 1.09
C LEU A 75 -2.20 -5.97 -0.33
N LEU A 76 -3.00 -6.86 -0.93
CA LEU A 76 -3.68 -6.58 -2.19
C LEU A 76 -4.62 -5.37 -2.08
N ASP A 77 -5.44 -5.28 -1.01
CA ASP A 77 -6.33 -4.14 -0.79
C ASP A 77 -5.54 -2.81 -0.74
N VAL A 78 -4.37 -2.84 -0.09
CA VAL A 78 -3.49 -1.67 0.03
C VAL A 78 -2.87 -1.33 -1.33
N TYR A 79 -2.42 -2.34 -2.08
CA TYR A 79 -1.84 -2.18 -3.41
C TYR A 79 -2.83 -1.51 -4.36
N GLU A 80 -4.05 -2.01 -4.42
CA GLU A 80 -5.13 -1.45 -5.26
C GLU A 80 -5.53 -0.02 -4.83
N ALA A 81 -5.44 0.30 -3.54
CA ALA A 81 -5.76 1.64 -3.03
C ALA A 81 -4.71 2.70 -3.40
N VAL A 82 -3.42 2.35 -3.44
CA VAL A 82 -2.32 3.34 -3.47
C VAL A 82 -1.41 3.28 -4.70
N GLU A 83 -1.38 2.17 -5.42
CA GLU A 83 -0.65 2.09 -6.69
C GLU A 83 -1.56 2.44 -7.86
N ASP A 84 -0.94 2.91 -8.93
CA ASP A 84 -1.62 3.10 -10.20
C ASP A 84 -1.70 1.73 -10.88
N THR A 85 -2.81 1.41 -11.56
CA THR A 85 -3.12 0.07 -12.07
C THR A 85 -2.20 -0.40 -13.20
N GLU A 86 -1.02 0.18 -13.42
CA GLU A 86 -0.02 -0.24 -14.43
C GLU A 86 1.28 -0.68 -13.74
N LEU A 87 1.51 -2.00 -13.70
CA LEU A 87 2.68 -2.62 -13.08
C LEU A 87 3.90 -2.51 -14.01
N PHE A 88 3.66 -2.63 -15.31
CA PHE A 88 4.67 -2.56 -16.35
C PHE A 88 4.42 -1.34 -17.22
N THR A 89 5.34 -0.37 -17.17
CA THR A 89 5.35 0.72 -18.16
C THR A 89 5.88 0.17 -19.48
N LEU A 90 5.04 0.19 -20.51
CA LEU A 90 5.44 -0.20 -21.87
C LEU A 90 6.11 0.98 -22.61
N HIS A 91 6.24 0.83 -23.92
CA HIS A 91 6.88 1.83 -24.77
C HIS A 91 6.16 3.19 -24.67
N ARG A 92 6.90 4.24 -24.29
CA ARG A 92 6.40 5.63 -24.27
C ARG A 92 6.10 6.16 -25.67
N THR A 93 6.87 5.69 -26.65
CA THR A 93 6.66 5.95 -28.08
C THR A 93 6.30 4.62 -28.73
N PRO A 94 5.21 4.51 -29.48
CA PRO A 94 4.83 3.26 -30.14
C PRO A 94 5.98 2.70 -31.00
N PRO A 95 6.24 1.38 -30.94
CA PRO A 95 7.18 0.75 -31.85
C PRO A 95 6.74 0.92 -33.32
N SER A 96 7.69 0.78 -34.25
CA SER A 96 7.43 0.91 -35.69
C SER A 96 6.42 -0.14 -36.18
N GLU A 97 5.29 0.31 -36.71
CA GLU A 97 4.24 -0.56 -37.26
C GLU A 97 4.67 -1.29 -38.53
N THR A 98 5.60 -0.72 -39.30
CA THR A 98 6.13 -1.31 -40.53
C THR A 98 7.22 -2.36 -40.28
N CYS A 99 7.72 -2.46 -39.05
CA CYS A 99 8.64 -3.50 -38.63
C CYS A 99 7.86 -4.76 -38.20
N PRO A 100 8.17 -5.96 -38.73
CA PRO A 100 7.49 -7.20 -38.37
C PRO A 100 7.46 -7.50 -36.86
N VAL A 101 8.50 -7.07 -36.13
CA VAL A 101 8.53 -7.17 -34.66
C VAL A 101 7.78 -6.00 -34.01
N GLY A 102 8.05 -4.77 -34.45
CA GLY A 102 7.49 -3.56 -33.84
C GLY A 102 5.96 -3.53 -33.83
N GLY A 103 5.32 -3.88 -34.94
CA GLY A 103 3.86 -3.94 -35.03
C GLY A 103 3.19 -5.00 -34.14
N ASN A 104 3.96 -5.94 -33.58
CA ASN A 104 3.43 -7.10 -32.84
C ASN A 104 3.94 -7.22 -31.40
N ILE A 105 5.07 -6.59 -31.05
CA ILE A 105 5.78 -6.86 -29.80
C ILE A 105 4.94 -6.55 -28.54
N VAL A 106 4.17 -5.45 -28.56
CA VAL A 106 3.32 -5.09 -27.42
C VAL A 106 2.27 -6.17 -27.17
N ALA A 107 1.56 -6.60 -28.21
CA ALA A 107 0.55 -7.66 -28.11
C ALA A 107 1.17 -9.01 -27.69
N ALA A 108 2.35 -9.34 -28.22
CA ALA A 108 3.05 -10.57 -27.88
C ALA A 108 3.49 -10.63 -26.40
N MET A 109 3.79 -9.49 -25.78
CA MET A 109 4.16 -9.42 -24.35
C MET A 109 2.96 -9.51 -23.41
N GLN A 110 1.77 -9.06 -23.83
CA GLN A 110 0.58 -8.94 -22.96
C GLN A 110 0.26 -10.21 -22.16
N PRO A 111 0.22 -11.43 -22.74
CA PRO A 111 -0.13 -12.63 -21.98
C PRO A 111 0.84 -12.92 -20.84
N ALA A 112 2.15 -12.78 -21.09
CA ALA A 112 3.17 -13.02 -20.09
C ALA A 112 3.13 -11.98 -18.95
N LEU A 113 2.94 -10.71 -19.30
CA LEU A 113 2.81 -9.63 -18.31
C LEU A 113 1.53 -9.76 -17.48
N ALA A 114 0.41 -10.18 -18.08
CA ALA A 114 -0.84 -10.45 -17.38
C ALA A 114 -0.69 -11.58 -16.36
N LEU A 115 0.00 -12.68 -16.73
CA LEU A 115 0.30 -13.77 -15.81
C LEU A 115 1.20 -13.31 -14.65
N ALA A 116 2.23 -12.52 -14.94
CA ALA A 116 3.12 -11.99 -13.91
C ALA A 116 2.39 -11.07 -12.92
N ARG A 117 1.51 -10.19 -13.41
CA ARG A 117 0.62 -9.37 -12.57
C ARG A 117 -0.26 -10.25 -11.68
N LYS A 118 -0.94 -11.22 -12.28
CA LYS A 118 -1.87 -12.08 -11.56
C LYS A 118 -1.16 -12.82 -10.42
N ALA A 119 0.03 -13.36 -10.68
CA ALA A 119 0.84 -14.02 -9.64
C ALA A 119 1.20 -13.05 -8.50
N LEU A 120 1.59 -11.81 -8.81
CA LEU A 120 1.84 -10.79 -7.78
C LEU A 120 0.59 -10.53 -6.93
N GLU A 121 -0.56 -10.29 -7.56
CA GLU A 121 -1.83 -10.01 -6.86
C GLU A 121 -2.26 -11.18 -5.99
N GLU A 122 -2.11 -12.41 -6.48
CA GLU A 122 -2.38 -13.64 -5.74
C GLU A 122 -1.49 -13.80 -4.50
N GLU A 123 -0.20 -13.45 -4.56
CA GLU A 123 0.67 -13.47 -3.39
C GLU A 123 0.32 -12.36 -2.38
N LEU A 124 0.05 -11.13 -2.85
CA LEU A 124 -0.34 -10.03 -1.98
C LEU A 124 -1.70 -10.29 -1.29
N ALA A 125 -2.58 -11.07 -1.90
CA ALA A 125 -3.86 -11.46 -1.31
C ALA A 125 -3.74 -12.42 -0.11
N LYS A 126 -2.57 -13.06 0.08
CA LYS A 126 -2.33 -14.03 1.17
C LYS A 126 -1.88 -13.39 2.46
N VAL A 127 -1.35 -12.17 2.41
CA VAL A 127 -0.75 -11.48 3.56
C VAL A 127 -1.65 -10.32 4.00
N THR A 128 -1.78 -10.12 5.30
CA THR A 128 -2.59 -9.07 5.92
C THR A 128 -1.74 -8.05 6.68
N ILE A 129 -2.34 -6.90 7.01
CA ILE A 129 -1.70 -5.91 7.89
C ILE A 129 -1.46 -6.46 9.29
N ALA A 130 -2.28 -7.40 9.78
CA ALA A 130 -2.02 -8.08 11.04
C ALA A 130 -0.72 -8.89 10.98
N ASP A 131 -0.49 -9.65 9.92
CA ASP A 131 0.74 -10.44 9.75
C ASP A 131 1.98 -9.54 9.77
N ILE A 132 1.91 -8.38 9.10
CA ILE A 132 3.01 -7.40 9.10
C ILE A 132 3.19 -6.78 10.49
N ALA A 133 2.13 -6.40 11.18
CA ALA A 133 2.21 -5.84 12.53
C ALA A 133 2.79 -6.83 13.54
N GLU A 134 2.39 -8.10 13.46
CA GLU A 134 2.93 -9.19 14.28
C GLU A 134 4.42 -9.41 14.00
N GLU A 135 4.84 -9.38 12.73
CA GLU A 135 6.25 -9.52 12.35
C GLU A 135 7.08 -8.33 12.86
N VAL A 136 6.56 -7.11 12.78
CA VAL A 136 7.19 -5.91 13.37
C VAL A 136 7.33 -6.06 14.89
N ALA A 137 6.31 -6.54 15.58
CA ALA A 137 6.34 -6.78 17.03
C ALA A 137 7.39 -7.85 17.39
N ARG A 138 7.43 -8.95 16.64
CA ARG A 138 8.40 -10.04 16.80
C ARG A 138 9.84 -9.54 16.63
N LEU A 139 10.11 -8.76 15.58
CA LEU A 139 11.44 -8.20 15.29
C LEU A 139 11.84 -7.10 16.28
N GLY A 140 10.88 -6.24 16.66
CA GLY A 140 11.05 -5.15 17.61
C GLY A 140 11.09 -5.59 19.08
N LYS A 141 10.83 -6.88 19.35
CA LYS A 141 10.79 -7.47 20.70
C LYS A 141 9.79 -6.79 21.63
N PHE A 142 8.60 -6.51 21.11
CA PHE A 142 7.45 -6.05 21.90
C PHE A 142 6.21 -6.89 21.59
N SER A 143 5.18 -6.79 22.42
CA SER A 143 3.89 -7.46 22.18
C SER A 143 2.84 -6.44 21.73
N LEU A 144 1.89 -6.90 20.93
CA LEU A 144 0.71 -6.09 20.58
C LEU A 144 -0.34 -6.25 21.69
N PRO A 145 -0.98 -5.16 22.14
CA PRO A 145 -0.80 -3.77 21.69
C PRO A 145 0.44 -3.08 22.28
N SER A 146 1.05 -2.13 21.56
CA SER A 146 2.21 -1.38 22.08
C SER A 146 1.82 0.01 22.60
N ALA A 147 2.51 0.46 23.65
CA ALA A 147 2.38 1.82 24.15
C ALA A 147 3.16 2.78 23.23
N TRP A 148 2.43 3.50 22.37
CA TRP A 148 2.91 4.64 21.59
C TRP A 148 3.02 5.92 22.42
#